data_AF-A0A914NR43-F1
#
_entry.id   AF-A0A914NR43-F1
#
_cell.length_a   1.000
_cell.length_b   1.000
_cell.length_c   1.000
_cell.angle_alpha   90.00
_cell.angle_beta   90.00
_cell.angle_gamma   90.00
#
_symmetry.space_group_name_H-M   'P 1'
#
loop_
_entity.id
_entity.type
_entity.pdbx_description
1 polymer ?
#
loop_
_entity_poly.entity_id
_entity_poly.type
_entity_poly.pdbx_seq_one_letter_code
_entity_poly.pdbx_strand_id
1 'polypeptide(L)'
;MNFGLINSKTNKYVSYVVKDGTIYNENNERCKLSTFSFKNDDIFGCGLVYPSTNKLTEGEFPYIFFTQNGKQIGKVVFLKNNSDSYQPFVDLICCSIEANFGNDLETKPFKYDFSEHLIL
;
A
#
# COMPACT_ATOMS: atom_id res chain seq x y z
N MET A 1 -3.01 10.29 -10.21
CA MET A 1 -2.25 9.96 -8.99
C MET A 1 -1.84 8.51 -9.06
N ASN A 2 -0.56 8.26 -8.80
CA ASN A 2 -0.03 6.95 -8.47
C ASN A 2 0.64 7.06 -7.10
N PHE A 3 0.52 6.04 -6.25
CA PHE A 3 1.23 6.01 -4.97
C PHE A 3 1.56 4.58 -4.54
N GLY A 4 2.47 4.45 -3.59
CA GLY A 4 2.82 3.16 -3.00
C GLY A 4 4.21 3.20 -2.39
N LEU A 5 4.98 2.16 -2.67
CA LEU A 5 6.29 1.94 -2.07
C LEU A 5 7.35 1.64 -3.13
N ILE A 6 8.55 2.20 -2.94
CA ILE A 6 9.74 1.95 -3.74
C ILE A 6 10.71 1.13 -2.92
N ASN A 7 11.18 0.02 -3.46
CA ASN A 7 12.25 -0.75 -2.85
C ASN A 7 13.55 0.05 -2.90
N SER A 8 14.13 0.36 -1.74
CA SER A 8 15.30 1.23 -1.60
C SER A 8 16.56 0.66 -2.22
N LYS A 9 16.61 -0.65 -2.45
CA LYS A 9 17.77 -1.36 -3.01
C LYS A 9 17.68 -1.52 -4.51
N THR A 10 16.49 -1.84 -5.02
CA THR A 10 16.30 -2.18 -6.44
C THR A 10 15.69 -1.04 -7.26
N ASN A 11 15.17 0.00 -6.61
CA ASN A 11 14.35 1.06 -7.22
C ASN A 11 13.12 0.54 -7.97
N LYS A 12 12.65 -0.67 -7.63
CA LYS A 12 11.40 -1.23 -8.15
C LYS A 12 10.21 -0.72 -7.34
N TYR A 13 9.06 -0.64 -7.99
CA TYR A 13 7.85 -0.05 -7.44
C TYR A 13 6.82 -1.12 -7.15
N VAL A 14 6.13 -0.98 -6.02
CA VAL A 14 4.81 -1.57 -5.79
C VAL A 14 3.84 -0.41 -5.67
N SER A 15 2.89 -0.33 -6.59
CA SER A 15 2.18 0.92 -6.83
C SER A 15 0.70 0.71 -7.15
N TYR A 16 -0.11 1.71 -6.81
CA TYR A 16 -1.52 1.75 -7.14
C TYR A 16 -1.83 2.96 -8.03
N VAL A 17 -2.16 2.68 -9.30
CA VAL A 17 -2.60 3.67 -10.27
C VAL A 17 -4.09 3.91 -10.07
N VAL A 18 -4.39 4.98 -9.33
CA VAL A 18 -5.74 5.29 -8.85
C VAL A 18 -6.73 5.43 -10.01
N LYS A 19 -6.38 6.19 -11.06
CA LYS A 19 -7.28 6.43 -12.21
C LYS A 19 -7.75 5.13 -12.88
N ASP A 20 -6.91 4.11 -12.89
CA ASP A 20 -7.14 2.86 -13.60
C ASP A 20 -7.61 1.73 -12.66
N GLY A 21 -7.68 1.99 -11.35
CA GLY A 21 -7.98 0.98 -10.34
C GLY A 21 -7.03 -0.22 -10.46
N THR A 22 -5.74 0.02 -10.71
CA THR A 22 -4.78 -1.06 -11.02
C THR A 22 -3.57 -1.03 -10.09
N ILE A 23 -3.26 -2.17 -9.48
CA ILE A 23 -2.08 -2.39 -8.65
C ILE A 23 -0.99 -3.04 -9.50
N TYR A 24 0.25 -2.55 -9.39
CA TYR A 24 1.45 -3.12 -10.01
C TYR A 24 2.40 -3.62 -8.92
N ASN A 25 3.00 -4.79 -9.13
CA ASN A 25 4.09 -5.29 -8.28
C ASN A 25 5.48 -4.95 -8.85
N GLU A 26 6.54 -5.36 -8.14
CA GLU A 26 7.94 -5.13 -8.54
C GLU A 26 8.33 -5.74 -9.90
N ASN A 27 7.56 -6.71 -10.40
CA ASN A 27 7.76 -7.35 -11.70
C ASN A 27 6.88 -6.73 -12.80
N ASN A 28 6.20 -5.61 -12.50
CA ASN A 28 5.26 -4.93 -13.38
C ASN A 28 4.02 -5.79 -13.75
N GLU A 29 3.72 -6.82 -12.94
CA GLU A 29 2.48 -7.58 -13.07
C GLU A 29 1.31 -6.76 -12.52
N ARG A 30 0.20 -6.76 -13.25
CA ARG A 30 -0.96 -5.91 -12.98
C ARG A 30 -2.12 -6.70 -12.37
N CYS A 31 -2.74 -6.13 -11.33
CA CYS A 31 -4.00 -6.60 -10.76
C CYS A 31 -5.03 -5.46 -10.82
N LYS A 32 -6.05 -5.63 -11.67
CA LYS A 32 -7.14 -4.65 -11.80
C LYS A 32 -8.24 -4.94 -10.79
N LEU A 33 -8.70 -3.91 -10.09
CA LEU A 33 -9.85 -4.01 -9.19
C LEU A 33 -11.14 -4.24 -10.00
N SER A 34 -12.02 -5.11 -9.48
CA SER A 34 -13.29 -5.45 -10.12
C SER A 34 -14.28 -4.28 -10.10
N THR A 35 -14.22 -3.45 -9.06
CA THR A 35 -15.03 -2.23 -8.91
C THR A 35 -14.16 -1.14 -8.32
N PHE A 36 -14.16 0.04 -8.94
CA PHE A 36 -13.42 1.19 -8.45
C PHE A 36 -14.11 2.49 -8.87
N SER A 37 -14.22 3.42 -7.93
CA SER A 37 -14.57 4.82 -8.18
C SER A 37 -13.63 5.72 -7.39
N PHE A 38 -13.25 6.83 -7.99
CA PHE A 38 -12.43 7.88 -7.40
C PHE A 38 -13.22 9.17 -7.39
N LYS A 39 -13.28 9.82 -6.23
CA LYS A 39 -13.84 11.16 -6.08
C LYS A 39 -12.96 12.02 -5.19
N ASN A 40 -13.23 13.32 -5.21
CA ASN A 40 -12.62 14.26 -4.27
C ASN A 40 -12.87 13.78 -2.83
N ASP A 41 -11.89 14.05 -1.96
CA ASP A 41 -11.88 13.70 -0.53
C ASP A 41 -11.79 12.21 -0.20
N ASP A 42 -11.62 11.33 -1.20
CA ASP A 42 -11.27 9.93 -0.94
C ASP A 42 -9.89 9.84 -0.26
N ILE A 43 -9.83 9.07 0.83
CA ILE A 43 -8.60 8.84 1.59
C ILE A 43 -8.00 7.51 1.15
N PHE A 44 -6.76 7.55 0.67
CA PHE A 44 -6.02 6.36 0.27
C PHE A 44 -4.93 6.02 1.29
N GLY A 45 -4.67 4.74 1.47
CA GLY A 45 -3.60 4.24 2.32
C GLY A 45 -2.77 3.16 1.65
N CYS A 46 -1.51 3.06 2.09
CA CYS A 46 -0.58 2.00 1.71
C CYS A 46 0.03 1.43 2.99
N GLY A 47 -0.02 0.12 3.16
CA GLY A 47 0.57 -0.58 4.30
C GLY A 47 1.60 -1.60 3.85
N LEU A 48 2.65 -1.76 4.65
CA LEU A 48 3.66 -2.79 4.51
C LEU A 48 3.73 -3.57 5.82
N VAL A 49 3.56 -4.89 5.72
CA VAL A 49 3.62 -5.79 6.86
C VAL A 49 4.86 -6.65 6.75
N TYR A 50 5.64 -6.67 7.81
CA TYR A 50 6.69 -7.67 8.02
C TYR A 50 6.18 -8.66 9.08
N PRO A 51 5.94 -9.93 8.71
CA PRO A 51 5.64 -10.97 9.67
C PRO A 51 6.75 -11.09 10.72
N SER A 52 6.42 -11.63 11.89
CA SER A 52 7.44 -11.95 12.89
C SER A 52 8.41 -12.99 12.34
N THR A 53 9.64 -13.02 12.86
CA THR A 53 10.70 -13.90 12.35
C THR A 53 10.30 -15.38 12.33
N ASN A 54 9.53 -15.84 13.32
CA ASN A 54 9.03 -17.21 13.39
C ASN A 54 8.01 -17.50 12.28
N LYS A 55 7.09 -16.55 12.01
CA LYS A 55 6.11 -16.64 10.93
C LYS A 55 6.76 -16.63 9.55
N LEU A 56 7.86 -15.88 9.39
CA LEU A 56 8.67 -15.92 8.15
C LEU A 56 9.21 -17.34 7.89
N THR A 57 9.67 -18.04 8.93
CA THR A 57 10.15 -19.43 8.79
C THR A 57 9.02 -20.44 8.50
N GLU A 58 7.77 -20.09 8.82
CA GLU A 58 6.57 -20.87 8.53
C GLU A 58 5.97 -20.57 7.13
N GLY A 59 6.59 -19.65 6.37
CA GLY A 59 6.21 -19.32 5.00
C GLY A 59 5.28 -18.11 4.85
N GLU A 60 5.06 -17.32 5.91
CA GLU A 60 4.50 -15.97 5.75
C GLU A 60 5.55 -15.06 5.13
N PHE A 61 5.19 -14.28 4.10
CA PHE A 61 6.10 -13.34 3.46
C PHE A 61 5.70 -11.91 3.82
N PRO A 62 6.63 -10.94 3.85
CA PRO A 62 6.25 -9.54 3.88
C PRO A 62 5.29 -9.22 2.74
N TYR A 63 4.36 -8.31 2.96
CA TYR A 63 3.38 -7.96 1.94
C TYR A 63 2.97 -6.50 2.01
N ILE A 64 2.57 -5.99 0.86
CA ILE A 64 2.04 -4.64 0.70
C ILE A 64 0.55 -4.74 0.41
N PHE A 65 -0.22 -3.85 1.01
CA PHE A 65 -1.65 -3.73 0.76
C PHE A 65 -2.04 -2.27 0.60
N PHE A 66 -3.16 -2.04 -0.07
CA PHE A 66 -3.71 -0.71 -0.32
C PHE A 66 -5.08 -0.59 0.30
N THR A 67 -5.46 0.63 0.67
CA THR A 67 -6.77 0.93 1.25
C THR A 67 -7.41 2.14 0.59
N GLN A 68 -8.73 2.17 0.57
CA GLN A 68 -9.55 3.32 0.21
C GLN A 68 -10.61 3.52 1.29
N ASN A 69 -10.70 4.73 1.82
CA ASN A 69 -11.63 5.12 2.87
C ASN A 69 -11.62 4.18 4.08
N GLY A 70 -10.43 3.65 4.42
CA GLY A 70 -10.23 2.77 5.57
C GLY A 70 -10.55 1.30 5.32
N LYS A 71 -10.85 0.90 4.08
CA LYS A 71 -11.07 -0.50 3.71
C LYS A 71 -9.98 -0.98 2.76
N GLN A 72 -9.48 -2.19 2.97
CA GLN A 72 -8.53 -2.81 2.05
C GLN A 72 -9.15 -2.97 0.66
N ILE A 73 -8.36 -2.65 -0.37
CA ILE A 73 -8.75 -2.80 -1.77
C ILE A 73 -7.81 -3.78 -2.47
N GLY A 74 -8.39 -4.61 -3.34
CA GLY A 74 -7.63 -5.60 -4.11
C GLY A 74 -6.99 -6.69 -3.26
N LYS A 75 -6.03 -7.38 -3.88
CA LYS A 75 -5.23 -8.41 -3.21
C LYS A 75 -3.94 -7.80 -2.66
N VAL A 76 -3.40 -8.44 -1.62
CA VAL A 76 -2.06 -8.12 -1.12
C VAL A 76 -0.99 -8.50 -2.15
N VAL A 77 0.13 -7.78 -2.13
CA VAL A 77 1.31 -8.06 -2.95
C VAL A 77 2.35 -8.70 -2.05
N PHE A 78 2.54 -10.02 -2.18
CA PHE A 78 3.56 -10.75 -1.41
C PHE A 78 4.97 -10.45 -1.94
N LEU A 79 5.87 -10.09 -1.03
CA LEU A 79 7.28 -9.78 -1.25
C LEU A 79 8.12 -11.04 -0.98
N LYS A 80 7.93 -12.08 -1.79
CA LYS A 80 8.63 -13.36 -1.62
C LYS A 80 10.15 -13.15 -1.64
N ASN A 81 10.83 -13.64 -0.60
CA ASN A 81 12.29 -13.53 -0.42
C ASN A 81 12.81 -12.07 -0.41
N ASN A 82 11.95 -11.09 -0.13
CA ASN A 82 12.29 -9.69 -0.12
C ASN A 82 11.87 -9.06 1.21
N SER A 83 12.87 -8.84 2.07
CA SER A 83 12.77 -8.07 3.31
C SER A 83 13.55 -6.75 3.21
N ASP A 84 13.72 -6.22 1.99
CA ASP A 84 14.41 -4.95 1.77
C ASP A 84 13.60 -3.79 2.37
N SER A 85 14.26 -2.67 2.60
CA SER A 85 13.60 -1.44 3.06
C SER A 85 12.84 -0.76 1.93
N TYR A 86 11.67 -0.21 2.23
CA TYR A 86 10.83 0.52 1.28
C TYR A 86 10.66 1.98 1.69
N GLN A 87 10.49 2.85 0.70
CA GLN A 87 10.21 4.26 0.87
C GLN A 87 8.85 4.62 0.26
N PRO A 88 8.04 5.47 0.93
CA PRO A 88 6.80 5.96 0.35
C PRO A 88 7.08 6.81 -0.89
N PHE A 89 6.21 6.69 -1.88
CA PHE A 89 6.24 7.57 -3.04
C PHE A 89 4.85 7.97 -3.49
N VAL A 90 4.79 9.11 -4.19
CA VAL A 90 3.60 9.58 -4.88
C VAL A 90 4.00 10.28 -6.17
N ASP A 91 3.19 10.09 -7.21
CA ASP A 91 3.27 10.79 -8.48
C ASP A 91 1.92 11.44 -8.82
N LEU A 92 1.97 12.73 -9.12
CA LEU A 92 0.82 13.62 -9.30
C LEU A 92 0.87 14.23 -10.70
N ILE A 93 -0.29 14.25 -11.38
CA ILE A 93 -0.40 14.83 -12.73
C ILE A 93 -1.27 16.08 -12.70
N CYS A 94 -2.55 15.96 -12.31
CA CYS A 94 -3.51 17.07 -12.26
C CYS A 94 -4.35 17.05 -10.99
N CYS A 95 -3.72 16.83 -9.83
CA CYS A 95 -4.40 16.83 -8.53
C CYS A 95 -3.45 17.28 -7.42
N SER A 96 -4.01 17.82 -6.35
CA SER A 96 -3.31 18.11 -5.10
C SER A 96 -3.72 17.09 -4.06
N ILE A 97 -2.79 16.74 -3.17
CA ILE A 97 -3.06 15.84 -2.05
C ILE A 97 -2.42 16.36 -0.77
N GLU A 98 -2.87 15.80 0.35
CA GLU A 98 -2.21 15.92 1.63
C GLU A 98 -1.70 14.54 2.05
N ALA A 99 -0.44 14.45 2.46
CA ALA A 99 0.13 13.23 3.02
C ALA A 99 -0.07 13.19 4.53
N ASN A 100 -0.37 12.01 5.07
CA ASN A 100 -0.36 11.76 6.50
C ASN A 100 0.59 10.60 6.81
N PHE A 101 1.68 10.89 7.51
CA PHE A 101 2.67 9.89 7.95
C PHE A 101 2.49 9.50 9.43
N GLY A 102 1.41 9.95 10.09
CA GLY A 102 1.12 9.59 11.48
C GLY A 102 1.83 10.45 12.53
N ASN A 103 2.26 11.67 12.17
CA ASN A 103 2.90 12.59 13.13
C ASN A 103 1.93 13.06 14.23
N ASP A 104 0.62 13.04 13.97
CA ASP A 104 -0.43 13.38 14.93
C ASP A 104 -1.60 12.40 14.73
N LEU A 105 -1.63 11.34 15.53
CA LEU A 105 -2.69 10.33 15.48
C LEU A 105 -3.92 10.70 16.32
N GLU A 106 -3.83 11.73 17.16
CA GLU A 106 -4.96 12.17 17.98
C GLU A 106 -5.92 13.03 17.16
N THR A 107 -5.40 14.03 16.45
CA THR A 107 -6.22 14.94 15.65
C THR A 107 -6.36 14.49 14.19
N LYS A 108 -5.37 13.73 13.68
CA LYS A 108 -5.33 13.26 12.30
C LYS A 108 -4.97 11.77 12.21
N PRO A 109 -5.81 10.87 12.75
CA PRO A 109 -5.56 9.43 12.69
C PRO A 109 -5.52 8.91 11.26
N PHE A 110 -4.90 7.74 11.07
CA PHE A 110 -5.08 6.99 9.84
C PHE A 110 -6.55 6.60 9.65
N LYS A 111 -7.03 6.64 8.40
CA LYS A 111 -8.40 6.21 8.11
C LYS A 111 -8.56 4.69 8.21
N TYR A 112 -7.49 3.94 7.95
CA TYR A 112 -7.43 2.51 8.15
C TYR A 112 -7.08 2.20 9.60
N ASP A 113 -7.89 1.39 10.27
CA ASP A 113 -7.57 0.90 11.60
C ASP A 113 -6.60 -0.29 11.49
N PHE A 114 -5.33 -0.03 11.81
CA PHE A 114 -4.28 -1.05 11.77
C PHE A 114 -4.29 -1.95 13.01
N SER A 115 -5.03 -1.61 14.07
CA SER A 115 -5.17 -2.48 15.25
C SER A 115 -6.07 -3.69 14.97
N GLU A 116 -7.01 -3.55 14.03
CA GLU A 116 -7.88 -4.62 13.54
C GLU A 116 -7.25 -5.43 12.39
N HIS A 117 -5.97 -5.21 12.07
CA HIS A 117 -5.30 -5.90 10.98
C HIS A 117 -5.10 -7.39 11.33
N LEU A 118 -5.99 -8.23 10.80
CA LEU A 118 -5.89 -9.68 10.92
C LEU A 118 -4.76 -10.17 10.02
N ILE A 119 -3.75 -10.80 10.63
CA ILE A 119 -2.71 -11.52 9.90
C ILE A 119 -3.40 -12.73 9.23
N LEU A 120 -3.37 -12.76 7.89
CA LEU A 120 -3.88 -13.86 7.07
C LEU A 120 -3.21 -15.19 7.40
#